data_AF-A0A1H8B1S2-F1
#
_entry.id   AF-A0A1H8B1S2-F1
#
_cell.length_a   1.000
_cell.length_b   1.000
_cell.length_c   1.000
_cell.angle_alpha   90.00
_cell.angle_beta   90.00
_cell.angle_gamma   90.00
#
_symmetry.space_group_name_H-M   'P 1'
#
loop_
_entity.id
_entity.type
_entity.pdbx_description
1 polymer ?
#
loop_
_entity_poly.entity_id
_entity_poly.type
_entity_poly.pdbx_seq_one_letter_code
_entity_poly.pdbx_strand_id
1 'polypeptide(L)'
;MNYLKPALTATMLALALGLTACKSKEEAAREQTLEQKADTKEDKADVVRKEGEAAADRIERQDPGMDSRSTDRAADAARESAETRADQMEDQADRLREQK
;
A
#
# COMPACT_ATOMS: atom_id res chain seq x y z
N MET A 1 -23.59 51.18 -36.14
CA MET A 1 -23.84 49.72 -36.02
C MET A 1 -22.78 49.14 -35.10
N ASN A 2 -23.22 48.25 -34.20
CA ASN A 2 -22.60 47.80 -32.97
C ASN A 2 -21.16 47.23 -33.10
N TYR A 3 -20.19 47.82 -32.38
CA TYR A 3 -18.84 47.25 -32.19
C TYR A 3 -18.63 46.56 -30.83
N LEU A 4 -19.72 46.11 -30.18
CA LEU A 4 -19.68 45.62 -28.80
C LEU A 4 -19.38 44.11 -28.62
N LYS A 5 -18.78 43.43 -29.60
CA LYS A 5 -18.81 41.94 -29.62
C LYS A 5 -17.51 41.14 -29.90
N PRO A 6 -16.27 41.58 -29.59
CA PRO A 6 -15.17 40.62 -29.48
C PRO A 6 -14.64 40.39 -28.05
N ALA A 7 -14.95 41.26 -27.09
CA ALA A 7 -14.32 41.22 -25.75
C ALA A 7 -14.92 40.13 -24.82
N LEU A 8 -16.17 39.74 -25.03
CA LEU A 8 -16.87 38.76 -24.17
C LEU A 8 -16.52 37.29 -24.47
N THR A 9 -15.95 37.01 -25.65
CA THR A 9 -15.57 35.64 -26.03
C THR A 9 -14.21 35.19 -25.49
N ALA A 10 -13.32 36.12 -25.15
CA ALA A 10 -11.97 35.80 -24.67
C ALA A 10 -11.95 35.35 -23.19
N THR A 11 -12.88 35.82 -22.37
CA THR A 11 -12.91 35.52 -20.92
C THR A 11 -13.41 34.11 -20.60
N MET A 12 -14.24 33.49 -21.44
CA MET A 12 -14.69 32.10 -21.22
C MET A 12 -13.58 31.07 -21.47
N LEU A 13 -12.60 31.37 -22.33
CA LEU A 13 -11.53 30.43 -22.66
C LEU A 13 -10.51 30.27 -21.51
N ALA A 14 -10.32 31.32 -20.70
CA ALA A 14 -9.39 31.30 -19.56
C ALA A 14 -9.89 30.43 -18.39
N LEU A 15 -11.22 30.33 -18.19
CA LEU A 15 -11.78 29.47 -17.14
C LEU A 15 -11.68 27.97 -17.50
N ALA A 16 -11.75 27.61 -18.78
CA ALA A 16 -11.62 26.22 -19.22
C ALA A 16 -10.19 25.67 -19.04
N LEU A 17 -9.17 26.54 -19.14
CA LEU A 17 -7.76 26.17 -18.97
C LEU A 17 -7.28 26.20 -17.50
N GLY A 18 -7.99 26.90 -16.60
CA GLY A 18 -7.66 26.93 -15.16
C GLY A 18 -8.11 25.69 -14.39
N LEU A 19 -9.15 25.00 -14.86
CA LEU A 19 -9.73 23.83 -14.20
C LEU A 19 -8.85 22.56 -14.34
N THR A 20 -8.03 22.48 -15.40
CA THR A 20 -7.14 21.32 -15.62
C THR A 20 -5.97 21.28 -14.64
N ALA A 21 -5.46 22.44 -14.23
CA ALA A 21 -4.35 22.55 -13.27
C ALA A 21 -4.76 22.31 -11.80
N CYS A 22 -6.02 22.58 -11.44
CA CYS A 22 -6.54 22.18 -10.13
C CYS A 22 -6.78 20.66 -10.06
N LYS A 23 -7.28 20.07 -11.13
CA LYS A 23 -7.50 18.62 -11.23
C LYS A 23 -6.20 17.83 -11.05
N SER A 24 -5.08 18.28 -11.64
CA SER A 24 -3.81 17.56 -11.55
C SER A 24 -3.19 17.55 -10.15
N LYS A 25 -3.37 18.61 -9.36
CA LYS A 25 -2.88 18.65 -7.96
C LYS A 25 -3.71 17.77 -7.05
N GLU A 26 -5.03 17.74 -7.25
CA GLU A 26 -5.95 16.89 -6.50
C GLU A 26 -5.70 15.40 -6.80
N GLU A 27 -5.50 15.07 -8.08
CA GLU A 27 -5.13 13.73 -8.53
C GLU A 27 -3.78 13.27 -7.95
N ALA A 28 -2.74 14.11 -8.01
CA ALA A 28 -1.45 13.80 -7.41
C ALA A 28 -1.53 13.58 -5.89
N ALA A 29 -2.34 14.37 -5.18
CA ALA A 29 -2.55 14.20 -3.73
C ALA A 29 -3.29 12.88 -3.41
N ARG A 30 -4.26 12.49 -4.25
CA ARG A 30 -4.95 11.20 -4.16
C ARG A 30 -3.98 10.04 -4.37
N GLU A 31 -3.19 10.07 -5.44
CA GLU A 31 -2.19 9.03 -5.74
C GLU A 31 -1.15 8.89 -4.62
N GLN A 32 -0.65 10.00 -4.09
CA GLN A 32 0.29 10.00 -2.97
C GLN A 32 -0.34 9.40 -1.70
N THR A 33 -1.62 9.69 -1.43
CA THR A 33 -2.34 9.11 -0.29
C THR A 33 -2.52 7.59 -0.46
N LEU A 34 -2.79 7.13 -1.69
CA LEU A 34 -2.88 5.70 -1.98
C LEU A 34 -1.52 5.01 -1.81
N GLU A 35 -0.44 5.65 -2.27
CA GLU A 35 0.92 5.12 -2.10
C GLU A 35 1.30 4.98 -0.62
N GLN A 36 1.14 6.03 0.17
CA GLN A 36 1.46 5.99 1.60
C GLN A 36 0.69 4.88 2.34
N LYS A 37 -0.56 4.62 1.92
CA LYS A 37 -1.36 3.53 2.49
C LYS A 37 -0.86 2.15 2.06
N ALA A 38 -0.40 2.01 0.81
CA ALA A 38 0.21 0.79 0.32
C ALA A 38 1.52 0.51 1.05
N ASP A 39 2.41 1.49 1.15
CA ASP A 39 3.70 1.38 1.84
C ASP A 39 3.50 1.00 3.32
N THR A 40 2.53 1.64 4.00
CA THR A 40 2.19 1.29 5.40
C THR A 40 1.73 -0.17 5.54
N LYS A 41 1.12 -0.76 4.52
CA LYS A 41 0.71 -2.18 4.55
C LYS A 41 1.90 -3.10 4.33
N GLU A 42 2.81 -2.76 3.43
CA GLU A 42 4.06 -3.52 3.23
C GLU A 42 4.94 -3.48 4.47
N ASP A 43 5.11 -2.31 5.09
CA ASP A 43 5.84 -2.18 6.36
C ASP A 43 5.26 -3.09 7.45
N LYS A 44 3.93 -3.22 7.50
CA LYS A 44 3.25 -4.13 8.42
C LYS A 44 3.45 -5.59 8.05
N ALA A 45 3.43 -5.92 6.76
CA ALA A 45 3.72 -7.27 6.28
C ALA A 45 5.13 -7.71 6.72
N ASP A 46 6.11 -6.83 6.58
CA ASP A 46 7.49 -7.05 7.03
C ASP A 46 7.60 -7.28 8.53
N VAL A 47 6.87 -6.49 9.34
CA VAL A 47 6.80 -6.70 10.78
C VAL A 47 6.20 -8.07 11.10
N VAL A 48 5.11 -8.46 10.43
CA VAL A 48 4.50 -9.78 10.64
C VAL A 48 5.46 -10.92 10.30
N ARG A 49 6.20 -10.84 9.18
CA ARG A 49 7.22 -11.84 8.82
C ARG A 49 8.31 -11.95 9.90
N LYS A 50 8.82 -10.81 10.38
CA LYS A 50 9.82 -10.76 11.46
C LYS A 50 9.30 -11.35 12.76
N GLU A 51 8.06 -11.07 13.12
CA GLU A 51 7.43 -11.62 14.33
C GLU A 51 7.20 -13.14 14.22
N GLY A 52 6.82 -13.62 13.04
CA GLY A 52 6.70 -15.04 12.71
C GLY A 52 8.02 -15.79 12.85
N GLU A 53 9.08 -15.27 12.25
CA GLU A 53 10.42 -15.87 12.36
C GLU A 53 10.91 -15.84 13.81
N ALA A 54 10.71 -14.73 14.52
CA ALA A 54 11.06 -14.66 15.94
C ALA A 54 10.26 -15.64 16.82
N ALA A 55 9.03 -16.00 16.42
CA ALA A 55 8.24 -17.02 17.10
C ALA A 55 8.77 -18.43 16.81
N ALA A 56 9.08 -18.72 15.55
CA ALA A 56 9.70 -19.97 15.13
C ALA A 56 11.05 -20.20 15.84
N ASP A 57 11.92 -19.19 15.87
CA ASP A 57 13.17 -19.16 16.63
C ASP A 57 12.99 -19.54 18.11
N ARG A 58 11.93 -19.01 18.75
CA ARG A 58 11.65 -19.31 20.16
C ARG A 58 11.22 -20.75 20.36
N ILE A 59 10.48 -21.32 19.41
CA ILE A 59 10.04 -22.73 19.43
C ILE A 59 11.28 -23.63 19.29
N GLU A 60 12.12 -23.39 18.28
CA GLU A 60 13.36 -24.16 18.05
C GLU A 60 14.34 -24.06 19.23
N ARG A 61 14.42 -22.92 19.92
CA ARG A 61 15.26 -22.77 21.13
C ARG A 61 14.75 -23.56 22.34
N GLN A 62 13.45 -23.86 22.43
CA GLN A 62 12.89 -24.60 23.55
C GLN A 62 13.20 -26.10 23.47
N ASP A 63 13.48 -26.61 22.27
CA ASP A 63 13.84 -27.99 22.04
C ASP A 63 15.09 -28.05 21.15
N PRO A 64 16.30 -28.12 21.75
CA PRO A 64 17.58 -28.15 21.03
C PRO A 64 17.84 -29.49 20.29
N GLY A 65 16.79 -30.18 19.85
CA GLY A 65 16.86 -31.41 19.05
C GLY A 65 16.50 -32.70 19.78
N MET A 66 15.81 -32.65 20.92
CA MET A 66 15.32 -33.84 21.62
C MET A 66 14.00 -34.37 21.03
N ASP A 67 13.12 -33.51 20.50
CA ASP A 67 11.84 -33.91 19.87
C ASP A 67 11.63 -33.21 18.51
N SER A 68 12.69 -33.22 17.69
CA SER A 68 12.88 -32.33 16.54
C SER A 68 11.69 -32.25 15.60
N ARG A 69 11.04 -33.37 15.27
CA ARG A 69 9.93 -33.37 14.30
C ARG A 69 8.70 -32.61 14.77
N SER A 70 8.43 -32.58 16.07
CA SER A 70 7.28 -31.87 16.61
C SER A 70 7.56 -30.37 16.68
N THR A 71 8.78 -30.02 17.09
CA THR A 71 9.32 -28.67 17.16
C THR A 71 9.43 -28.03 15.77
N ASP A 72 10.01 -28.75 14.79
CA ASP A 72 10.16 -28.31 13.40
C ASP A 72 8.78 -27.94 12.81
N ARG A 73 7.79 -28.83 12.96
CA ARG A 73 6.42 -28.56 12.48
C ARG A 73 5.78 -27.35 13.14
N ALA A 74 6.02 -27.15 14.44
CA ALA A 74 5.46 -26.02 15.17
C ALA A 74 6.11 -24.70 14.73
N ALA A 75 7.43 -24.71 14.50
CA ALA A 75 8.17 -23.56 13.98
C ALA A 75 7.74 -23.23 12.54
N ASP A 76 7.62 -24.24 11.67
CA ASP A 76 7.14 -24.10 10.30
C ASP A 76 5.71 -23.55 10.26
N ALA A 77 4.81 -24.05 11.11
CA ALA A 77 3.46 -23.53 11.21
C ALA A 77 3.41 -22.05 11.65
N ALA A 78 4.35 -21.63 12.50
CA ALA A 78 4.48 -20.23 12.89
C ALA A 78 4.96 -19.35 11.72
N ARG A 79 5.93 -19.83 10.93
CA ARG A 79 6.41 -19.15 9.70
C ARG A 79 5.28 -19.04 8.68
N GLU A 80 4.67 -20.16 8.30
CA GLU A 80 3.62 -20.23 7.28
C GLU A 80 2.41 -19.36 7.63
N SER A 81 1.98 -19.36 8.90
CA SER A 81 0.88 -18.50 9.33
C SER A 81 1.23 -17.01 9.25
N ALA A 82 2.50 -16.63 9.48
CA ALA A 82 2.94 -15.25 9.38
C ALA A 82 3.09 -14.82 7.92
N GLU A 83 3.70 -15.66 7.07
CA GLU A 83 3.83 -15.46 5.63
C GLU A 83 2.46 -15.27 4.98
N THR A 84 1.51 -16.18 5.24
CA THR A 84 0.14 -16.07 4.69
C THR A 84 -0.53 -14.74 5.05
N ARG A 85 -0.30 -14.23 6.26
CA ARG A 85 -0.87 -12.94 6.69
C ARG A 85 -0.15 -11.76 6.06
N ALA A 86 1.18 -11.83 5.94
CA ALA A 86 1.99 -10.82 5.29
C ALA A 86 1.61 -10.69 3.81
N ASP A 87 1.48 -11.81 3.11
CA ASP A 87 1.10 -11.86 1.69
C ASP A 87 -0.30 -11.25 1.47
N GLN A 88 -1.26 -11.53 2.37
CA GLN A 88 -2.57 -10.87 2.33
C GLN A 88 -2.50 -9.35 2.52
N MET A 89 -1.49 -8.84 3.24
CA MET A 89 -1.29 -7.39 3.40
C MET A 89 -0.64 -6.78 2.16
N GLU A 90 0.31 -7.48 1.53
CA GLU A 90 0.93 -7.08 0.26
C GLU A 90 -0.10 -7.08 -0.87
N ASP A 91 -0.93 -8.12 -0.98
CA ASP A 91 -2.06 -8.17 -1.91
C ASP A 91 -3.02 -6.96 -1.73
N GLN A 92 -3.20 -6.50 -0.49
CA GLN A 92 -4.00 -5.30 -0.21
C GLN A 92 -3.26 -4.02 -0.57
N ALA A 93 -1.93 -3.98 -0.45
CA ALA A 93 -1.09 -2.86 -0.88
C ALA A 93 -1.13 -2.72 -2.40
N ASP A 94 -1.00 -3.82 -3.13
CA ASP A 94 -1.07 -3.85 -4.59
C ASP A 94 -2.43 -3.38 -5.10
N ARG A 95 -3.52 -3.87 -4.51
CA ARG A 95 -4.87 -3.38 -4.82
C ARG A 95 -5.07 -1.89 -4.54
N LEU A 96 -4.29 -1.28 -3.63
CA LEU A 96 -4.32 0.17 -3.41
C LEU A 96 -3.53 0.92 -4.49
N ARG A 97 -2.42 0.35 -4.97
CA ARG A 97 -1.63 0.95 -6.06
C ARG A 97 -2.36 0.87 -7.40
N GLU A 98 -3.11 -0.20 -7.65
CA GLU A 98 -3.97 -0.33 -8.82
C GLU A 98 -5.12 0.71 -8.87
N GLN A 99 -5.45 1.35 -7.75
CA GLN A 99 -6.48 2.39 -7.69
C GLN A 99 -5.97 3.78 -8.07
N LYS A 100 -4.67 3.98 -8.26
CA LYS A 100 -4.11 5.26 -8.71
C LYS A 100 -4.69 5.59 -10.08
#